data_AF-A0A1F6LUZ4-F1
#
_entry.id   AF-A0A1F6LUZ4-F1
#
_cell.length_a   1.000
_cell.length_b   1.000
_cell.length_c   1.000
_cell.angle_alpha   90.00
_cell.angle_beta   90.00
_cell.angle_gamma   90.00
#
_symmetry.space_group_name_H-M   'P 1'
#
loop_
_entity.id
_entity.type
_entity.pdbx_description
1 polymer ?
#
loop_
_entity_poly.entity_id
_entity_poly.type
_entity_poly.pdbx_seq_one_letter_code
_entity_poly.pdbx_strand_id
1 'polypeptide(L)'
;MVWFGRDHGPLPGKVVIHASSPAEFLHVAVEHVQPGLLENFECVLAGDRARVQALATDLLERYKYASRLAHFDLNTLGWTYKICALQSIQKVRQLPERIFTLDQLIDRHRDETLLIIGAGPSIGIESIDPRKIVTLATTRTALLCLQAGWCPDYIIHIDPDPFEGLRERLLSFPQIGRARWLLPLQVHSNFLDLPGQVFWFGSRLNPVSNWIARQLQPHLRFPLILSGGSVSCCAFTISEFLGASPLCLIGQDLSYLGPSKYSATQVLDRYTSVVLAEPDSLYLPAIGGGKVETTMDYMSYAEWFVRQAQGSRRKLINCTTRGVHLPGFEHVPVQQVYERYPRPPGRARPDVQPRPFPRPDVPAALARARAACGDLNRRVAAGDHAAAFQRIENMKHIDADGFILTACAQYESKIVAYFSHLPPDHPGMKRCIDLFARALDDAVGLLDGALDGRIDVPPTTEDIILERMETLKEINSLT
;
A
#
# COMPACT_ATOMS: atom_id res chain seq x y z
N MET A 1 -19.64 -12.53 39.97
CA MET A 1 -18.41 -13.02 40.60
C MET A 1 -18.12 -14.41 40.08
N VAL A 2 -17.16 -14.55 39.18
CA VAL A 2 -16.61 -15.85 38.77
C VAL A 2 -15.10 -15.68 38.72
N TRP A 3 -14.36 -16.60 39.35
CA TRP A 3 -12.92 -16.58 39.51
C TRP A 3 -12.31 -17.51 38.46
N PHE A 4 -11.25 -17.08 37.74
CA PHE A 4 -10.41 -17.99 36.98
C PHE A 4 -8.93 -17.58 37.09
N GLY A 5 -8.11 -18.55 37.51
CA GLY A 5 -6.66 -18.45 37.64
C GLY A 5 -5.94 -18.57 36.29
N ARG A 6 -4.69 -18.11 36.27
CA ARG A 6 -3.87 -17.77 35.09
C ARG A 6 -3.44 -18.90 34.14
N ASP A 7 -3.81 -20.16 34.36
CA ASP A 7 -3.16 -21.28 33.66
C ASP A 7 -4.12 -22.36 33.16
N HIS A 8 -4.94 -22.13 32.11
CA HIS A 8 -5.51 -23.22 31.29
C HIS A 8 -5.85 -22.75 29.86
N GLY A 9 -5.63 -23.62 28.86
CA GLY A 9 -5.89 -23.37 27.42
C GLY A 9 -7.37 -23.18 27.05
N PRO A 10 -7.70 -23.07 25.74
CA PRO A 10 -9.02 -22.63 25.29
C PRO A 10 -10.13 -23.59 25.74
N LEU A 11 -11.10 -23.08 26.51
CA LEU A 11 -12.23 -23.86 27.02
C LEU A 11 -13.28 -24.10 25.90
N PRO A 12 -13.77 -25.33 25.73
CA PRO A 12 -14.84 -25.64 24.77
C PRO A 12 -16.20 -25.37 25.41
N GLY A 13 -16.76 -24.17 25.19
CA GLY A 13 -18.13 -23.84 25.63
C GLY A 13 -18.51 -22.37 25.39
N LYS A 14 -19.82 -22.10 25.24
CA LYS A 14 -20.37 -20.73 25.16
C LYS A 14 -20.06 -19.96 26.44
N VAL A 15 -19.55 -18.73 26.30
CA VAL A 15 -19.25 -17.85 27.44
C VAL A 15 -20.28 -16.72 27.50
N VAL A 16 -20.99 -16.61 28.62
CA VAL A 16 -22.01 -15.57 28.84
C VAL A 16 -21.42 -14.47 29.72
N ILE A 17 -21.37 -13.24 29.19
CA ILE A 17 -20.88 -12.07 29.92
C ILE A 17 -22.09 -11.26 30.39
N HIS A 18 -22.21 -11.11 31.71
CA HIS A 18 -23.14 -10.19 32.34
C HIS A 18 -22.42 -8.86 32.58
N ALA A 19 -22.87 -7.81 31.91
CA ALA A 19 -22.39 -6.45 32.11
C ALA A 19 -23.57 -5.53 32.44
N SER A 20 -23.31 -4.46 33.18
CA SER A 20 -24.30 -3.44 33.56
C SER A 20 -24.31 -2.27 32.57
N SER A 21 -23.30 -2.17 31.70
CA SER A 21 -23.21 -1.18 30.64
C SER A 21 -22.44 -1.69 29.41
N PRO A 22 -22.62 -1.08 28.22
CA PRO A 22 -21.82 -1.41 27.02
C PRO A 22 -20.31 -1.21 27.21
N ALA A 23 -19.89 -0.25 28.03
CA ALA A 23 -18.48 0.02 28.31
C ALA A 23 -17.85 -1.10 29.17
N GLU A 24 -18.58 -1.60 30.16
CA GLU A 24 -18.15 -2.74 30.99
C GLU A 24 -18.06 -4.03 30.17
N PHE A 25 -19.00 -4.26 29.24
CA PHE A 25 -18.90 -5.38 28.31
C PHE A 25 -17.63 -5.31 27.45
N LEU A 26 -17.32 -4.11 26.93
CA LEU A 26 -16.13 -3.89 26.10
C LEU A 26 -14.84 -4.19 26.88
N HIS A 27 -14.75 -3.71 28.12
CA HIS A 27 -13.58 -3.94 28.98
C HIS A 27 -13.35 -5.45 29.25
N VAL A 28 -14.42 -6.19 29.59
CA VAL A 28 -14.34 -7.64 29.85
C VAL A 28 -14.01 -8.43 28.57
N ALA A 29 -14.56 -8.03 27.42
CA ALA A 29 -14.29 -8.67 26.14
C ALA A 29 -12.87 -8.39 25.60
N VAL A 30 -12.29 -7.23 25.92
CA VAL A 30 -10.94 -6.85 25.49
C VAL A 30 -9.86 -7.49 26.35
N GLU A 31 -10.05 -7.56 27.68
CA GLU A 31 -9.02 -8.14 28.57
C GLU A 31 -8.87 -9.67 28.45
N HIS A 32 -9.90 -10.40 28.03
CA HIS A 32 -9.97 -11.86 28.24
C HIS A 32 -10.06 -12.70 26.95
N VAL A 33 -9.96 -12.11 25.76
CA VAL A 33 -10.27 -12.82 24.52
C VAL A 33 -9.09 -12.95 23.56
N GLN A 34 -8.65 -14.19 23.32
CA GLN A 34 -7.84 -14.50 22.15
C GLN A 34 -8.71 -14.43 20.87
N PRO A 35 -8.17 -13.96 19.73
CA PRO A 35 -8.94 -13.61 18.53
C PRO A 35 -9.90 -14.67 17.96
N GLY A 36 -9.67 -15.96 18.26
CA GLY A 36 -10.49 -17.08 17.77
C GLY A 36 -11.70 -17.48 18.63
N LEU A 37 -11.89 -16.93 19.84
CA LEU A 37 -12.98 -17.35 20.73
C LEU A 37 -14.25 -16.47 20.66
N LEU A 38 -14.22 -15.35 19.93
CA LEU A 38 -15.30 -14.35 19.90
C LEU A 38 -16.63 -14.86 19.32
N GLU A 39 -16.62 -15.97 18.58
CA GLU A 39 -17.82 -16.55 17.98
C GLU A 39 -18.73 -17.26 19.00
N ASN A 40 -18.23 -17.50 20.22
CA ASN A 40 -18.92 -18.26 21.28
C ASN A 40 -19.55 -17.40 22.39
N PHE A 41 -19.64 -16.08 22.22
CA PHE A 41 -20.13 -15.16 23.26
C PHE A 41 -21.59 -14.72 23.05
N GLU A 42 -22.39 -14.79 24.12
CA GLU A 42 -23.75 -14.22 24.18
C GLU A 42 -23.78 -13.11 25.24
N CYS A 43 -24.12 -11.87 24.84
CA CYS A 43 -24.20 -10.71 25.73
C CYS A 43 -25.63 -10.55 26.25
N VAL A 44 -25.80 -10.44 27.58
CA VAL A 44 -27.10 -10.16 28.22
C VAL A 44 -26.99 -8.84 29.01
N LEU A 45 -27.39 -7.73 28.39
CA LEU A 45 -27.59 -6.43 29.07
C LEU A 45 -29.07 -6.22 29.37
N ALA A 46 -29.39 -5.63 30.52
CA ALA A 46 -30.75 -5.22 30.87
C ALA A 46 -31.17 -3.98 30.04
N GLY A 47 -31.86 -4.20 28.92
CA GLY A 47 -32.45 -3.13 28.09
C GLY A 47 -32.18 -3.26 26.59
N ASP A 48 -33.17 -2.84 25.79
CA ASP A 48 -33.30 -2.86 24.32
C ASP A 48 -32.21 -3.65 23.53
N ARG A 49 -32.42 -4.97 23.51
CA ARG A 49 -31.54 -6.01 22.95
C ARG A 49 -31.12 -5.72 21.50
N ALA A 50 -31.99 -5.14 20.68
CA ALA A 50 -31.72 -4.93 19.26
C ALA A 50 -30.70 -3.80 19.01
N ARG A 51 -30.82 -2.69 19.74
CA ARG A 51 -29.95 -1.52 19.57
C ARG A 51 -28.55 -1.77 20.11
N VAL A 52 -28.46 -2.49 21.23
CA VAL A 52 -27.19 -2.92 21.83
C VAL A 52 -26.50 -3.95 20.94
N GLN A 53 -27.22 -4.92 20.40
CA GLN A 53 -26.63 -5.93 19.52
C GLN A 53 -26.12 -5.31 18.21
N ALA A 54 -26.83 -4.34 17.64
CA ALA A 54 -26.34 -3.58 16.50
C ALA A 54 -25.07 -2.78 16.83
N LEU A 55 -25.00 -2.12 18.00
CA LEU A 55 -23.84 -1.35 18.43
C LEU A 55 -22.64 -2.25 18.76
N ALA A 56 -22.86 -3.37 19.43
CA ALA A 56 -21.84 -4.36 19.74
C ALA A 56 -21.31 -5.03 18.48
N THR A 57 -22.18 -5.34 17.50
CA THR A 57 -21.78 -5.86 16.19
C THR A 57 -20.99 -4.81 15.39
N ASP A 58 -21.42 -3.54 15.36
CA ASP A 58 -20.67 -2.45 14.71
C ASP A 58 -19.31 -2.21 15.39
N LEU A 59 -19.25 -2.23 16.73
CA LEU A 59 -17.99 -2.11 17.48
C LEU A 59 -17.10 -3.35 17.30
N LEU A 60 -17.65 -4.56 17.25
CA LEU A 60 -16.89 -5.77 16.92
C LEU A 60 -16.41 -5.78 15.48
N GLU A 61 -17.20 -5.29 14.53
CA GLU A 61 -16.80 -5.13 13.12
C GLU A 61 -15.66 -4.12 13.00
N ARG A 62 -15.77 -2.98 13.69
CA ARG A 62 -14.70 -1.96 13.77
C ARG A 62 -13.47 -2.49 14.50
N TYR A 63 -13.63 -3.26 15.56
CA TYR A 63 -12.53 -3.90 16.27
C TYR A 63 -11.88 -4.96 15.37
N LYS A 64 -12.63 -5.91 14.80
CA LYS A 64 -12.13 -6.88 13.81
C LYS A 64 -11.44 -6.19 12.65
N TYR A 65 -11.95 -5.07 12.15
CA TYR A 65 -11.31 -4.26 11.12
C TYR A 65 -10.02 -3.61 11.61
N ALA A 66 -9.99 -3.09 12.84
CA ALA A 66 -8.80 -2.55 13.50
C ALA A 66 -7.77 -3.63 13.85
N SER A 67 -8.18 -4.83 14.25
CA SER A 67 -7.33 -6.01 14.50
C SER A 67 -6.80 -6.59 13.19
N ARG A 68 -7.60 -6.59 12.13
CA ARG A 68 -7.16 -6.93 10.77
C ARG A 68 -6.18 -5.90 10.22
N LEU A 69 -6.37 -4.62 10.53
CA LEU A 69 -5.37 -3.56 10.31
C LEU A 69 -4.14 -3.69 11.21
N ALA A 70 -4.27 -4.30 12.40
CA ALA A 70 -3.14 -4.59 13.29
C ALA A 70 -2.34 -5.82 12.82
N HIS A 71 -2.97 -6.78 12.13
CA HIS A 71 -2.29 -7.86 11.40
C HIS A 71 -1.57 -7.36 10.15
N PHE A 72 -2.06 -6.28 9.55
CA PHE A 72 -1.28 -5.47 8.59
C PHE A 72 -0.33 -4.57 9.39
N ASP A 73 0.67 -5.19 10.03
CA ASP A 73 1.58 -4.60 11.01
C ASP A 73 1.69 -3.08 10.84
N LEU A 74 1.03 -2.33 11.73
CA LEU A 74 0.94 -0.87 11.64
C LEU A 74 2.34 -0.24 11.64
N ASN A 75 3.34 -0.95 12.17
CA ASN A 75 4.74 -0.58 12.07
C ASN A 75 5.28 -0.75 10.64
N THR A 76 5.00 -1.86 9.96
CA THR A 76 5.29 -2.07 8.54
C THR A 76 4.65 -0.96 7.67
N LEU A 77 3.41 -0.56 7.95
CA LEU A 77 2.79 0.59 7.26
C LEU A 77 3.52 1.90 7.55
N GLY A 78 3.74 2.22 8.82
CA GLY A 78 4.44 3.45 9.24
C GLY A 78 5.85 3.57 8.63
N TRP A 79 6.59 2.46 8.64
CA TRP A 79 7.92 2.35 8.02
C TRP A 79 7.85 2.50 6.50
N THR A 80 6.90 1.84 5.84
CA THR A 80 6.70 1.96 4.39
C THR A 80 6.42 3.42 3.99
N TYR A 81 5.55 4.13 4.72
CA TYR A 81 5.28 5.55 4.47
C TYR A 81 6.53 6.41 4.66
N LYS A 82 7.31 6.11 5.70
CA LYS A 82 8.56 6.81 6.03
C LYS A 82 9.60 6.64 4.91
N ILE A 83 9.88 5.42 4.46
CA ILE A 83 10.81 5.21 3.34
C ILE A 83 10.27 5.83 2.07
N CYS A 84 8.97 5.70 1.79
CA CYS A 84 8.37 6.32 0.62
C CYS A 84 8.56 7.85 0.61
N ALA A 85 8.45 8.49 1.78
CA ALA A 85 8.68 9.92 1.96
C ALA A 85 10.15 10.29 1.72
N LEU A 86 11.09 9.55 2.31
CA LEU A 86 12.53 9.77 2.15
C LEU A 86 12.96 9.61 0.68
N GLN A 87 12.56 8.51 0.04
CA GLN A 87 12.84 8.26 -1.38
C GLN A 87 12.26 9.38 -2.27
N SER A 88 11.05 9.86 -1.97
CA SER A 88 10.42 10.93 -2.75
C SER A 88 11.15 12.28 -2.62
N ILE A 89 11.61 12.62 -1.41
CA ILE A 89 12.39 13.85 -1.16
C ILE A 89 13.75 13.78 -1.86
N GLN A 90 14.45 12.65 -1.75
CA GLN A 90 15.71 12.43 -2.47
C GLN A 90 15.51 12.52 -3.98
N LYS A 91 14.38 11.98 -4.48
CA LYS A 91 14.03 11.99 -5.91
C LYS A 91 13.99 13.39 -6.49
N VAL A 92 13.49 14.38 -5.76
CA VAL A 92 13.43 15.77 -6.22
C VAL A 92 14.80 16.31 -6.62
N ARG A 93 15.89 15.86 -5.98
CA ARG A 93 17.26 16.28 -6.31
C ARG A 93 17.88 15.41 -7.40
N GLN A 94 17.58 14.12 -7.40
CA GLN A 94 18.22 13.13 -8.26
C GLN A 94 17.63 13.06 -9.67
N LEU A 95 16.36 13.46 -9.86
CA LEU A 95 15.75 13.46 -11.19
C LEU A 95 16.49 14.39 -12.15
N PRO A 96 16.57 14.02 -13.45
CA PRO A 96 17.17 14.87 -14.47
C PRO A 96 16.35 16.16 -14.66
N GLU A 97 16.98 17.19 -15.25
CA GLU A 97 16.32 18.48 -15.55
C GLU A 97 15.11 18.35 -16.47
N ARG A 98 15.02 17.25 -17.22
CA ARG A 98 13.89 16.95 -18.09
C ARG A 98 13.42 15.53 -17.84
N ILE A 99 12.13 15.36 -17.57
CA ILE A 99 11.52 14.06 -17.26
C ILE A 99 10.35 13.74 -18.18
N PHE A 100 10.05 12.45 -18.35
CA PHE A 100 8.73 12.05 -18.82
C PHE A 100 7.80 11.88 -17.63
N THR A 101 6.52 12.18 -17.83
CA THR A 101 5.50 12.05 -16.79
C THR A 101 4.33 11.24 -17.32
N LEU A 102 3.68 10.49 -16.43
CA LEU A 102 2.63 9.54 -16.80
C LEU A 102 1.46 10.19 -17.59
N ASP A 103 1.20 11.48 -17.42
CA ASP A 103 0.14 12.19 -18.16
C ASP A 103 0.40 12.24 -19.68
N GLN A 104 1.66 12.09 -20.14
CA GLN A 104 1.97 12.02 -21.58
C GLN A 104 1.42 10.75 -22.24
N LEU A 105 1.10 9.75 -21.42
CA LEU A 105 0.55 8.47 -21.85
C LEU A 105 -0.99 8.43 -21.77
N ILE A 106 -1.64 9.53 -21.37
CA ILE A 106 -3.09 9.56 -21.25
C ILE A 106 -3.75 9.20 -22.59
N ASP A 107 -4.66 8.25 -22.54
CA ASP A 107 -5.49 7.75 -23.65
C ASP A 107 -4.71 7.24 -24.88
N ARG A 108 -3.40 6.97 -24.74
CA ARG A 108 -2.56 6.49 -25.86
C ARG A 108 -2.93 5.10 -26.36
N HIS A 109 -3.69 4.34 -25.58
CA HIS A 109 -4.13 2.99 -25.89
C HIS A 109 -5.66 2.85 -25.92
N ARG A 110 -6.42 3.94 -26.15
CA ARG A 110 -7.91 3.92 -26.12
C ARG A 110 -8.55 2.78 -26.93
N ASP A 111 -7.95 2.45 -28.07
CA ASP A 111 -8.45 1.45 -29.03
C ASP A 111 -7.62 0.16 -29.02
N GLU A 112 -6.81 -0.06 -27.99
CA GLU A 112 -5.92 -1.21 -27.88
C GLU A 112 -6.24 -2.05 -26.64
N THR A 113 -6.16 -3.36 -26.82
CA THR A 113 -6.18 -4.31 -25.72
C THR A 113 -4.86 -4.24 -24.95
N LEU A 114 -4.96 -4.05 -23.63
CA LEU A 114 -3.81 -4.09 -22.72
C LEU A 114 -3.84 -5.35 -21.87
N LEU A 115 -2.72 -6.06 -21.80
CA LEU A 115 -2.48 -7.20 -20.92
C LEU A 115 -1.58 -6.79 -19.75
N ILE A 116 -2.13 -6.81 -18.55
CA ILE A 116 -1.36 -6.70 -17.30
C ILE A 116 -0.84 -8.08 -16.93
N ILE A 117 0.47 -8.16 -16.77
CA ILE A 117 1.19 -9.41 -16.52
C ILE A 117 1.69 -9.43 -15.08
N GLY A 118 1.00 -10.18 -14.22
CA GLY A 118 1.33 -10.38 -12.81
C GLY A 118 2.49 -11.34 -12.59
N ALA A 119 2.81 -11.64 -11.33
CA ALA A 119 3.89 -12.57 -10.97
C ALA A 119 3.38 -13.98 -10.59
N GLY A 120 2.08 -14.23 -10.81
CA GLY A 120 1.42 -15.47 -10.47
C GLY A 120 2.03 -16.67 -11.22
N PRO A 121 2.18 -17.81 -10.54
CA PRO A 121 2.68 -19.06 -11.13
C PRO A 121 1.99 -19.52 -12.42
N SER A 122 0.73 -19.15 -12.64
CA SER A 122 -0.06 -19.57 -13.80
C SER A 122 0.21 -18.79 -15.08
N ILE A 123 1.05 -17.77 -15.02
CA ILE A 123 1.30 -16.79 -16.09
C ILE A 123 1.55 -17.41 -17.48
N GLY A 124 2.31 -18.51 -17.55
CA GLY A 124 2.65 -19.17 -18.81
C GLY A 124 3.25 -18.20 -19.85
N ILE A 125 4.40 -17.58 -19.54
CA ILE A 125 5.05 -16.53 -20.36
C ILE A 125 5.17 -16.91 -21.85
N GLU A 126 5.51 -18.16 -22.14
CA GLU A 126 5.65 -18.70 -23.51
C GLU A 126 4.37 -18.62 -24.35
N SER A 127 3.20 -18.52 -23.70
CA SER A 127 1.91 -18.44 -24.38
C SER A 127 1.51 -17.02 -24.82
N ILE A 128 2.29 -16.01 -24.41
CA ILE A 128 2.04 -14.61 -24.70
C ILE A 128 2.74 -14.22 -26.01
N ASP A 129 1.98 -13.78 -27.02
CA ASP A 129 2.56 -13.17 -28.23
C ASP A 129 2.56 -11.64 -28.07
N PRO A 130 3.71 -11.02 -27.71
CA PRO A 130 3.77 -9.58 -27.44
C PRO A 130 3.52 -8.71 -28.68
N ARG A 131 3.50 -9.30 -29.88
CA ARG A 131 3.17 -8.57 -31.12
C ARG A 131 1.66 -8.38 -31.29
N LYS A 132 0.84 -9.18 -30.59
CA LYS A 132 -0.62 -9.21 -30.74
C LYS A 132 -1.38 -8.44 -29.66
N ILE A 133 -0.71 -7.92 -28.64
CA ILE A 133 -1.32 -7.23 -27.52
C ILE A 133 -0.36 -6.21 -26.91
N VAL A 134 -0.86 -5.13 -26.32
CA VAL A 134 -0.02 -4.19 -25.56
C VAL A 134 0.25 -4.82 -24.19
N THR A 135 1.49 -4.80 -23.73
CA THR A 135 1.90 -5.50 -22.50
C THR A 135 2.37 -4.54 -21.41
N LEU A 136 1.86 -4.74 -20.19
CA LEU A 136 2.30 -4.05 -18.98
C LEU A 136 2.71 -5.08 -17.93
N ALA A 137 4.02 -5.27 -17.75
CA ALA A 137 4.56 -6.25 -16.83
C ALA A 137 5.03 -5.60 -15.52
N THR A 138 4.85 -6.29 -14.40
CA THR A 138 5.60 -5.94 -13.18
C THR A 138 7.09 -6.20 -13.38
N THR A 139 7.97 -5.53 -12.63
CA THR A 139 9.42 -5.64 -12.77
C THR A 139 9.94 -7.08 -12.71
N ARG A 140 9.42 -7.87 -11.76
CA ARG A 140 9.76 -9.29 -11.62
C ARG A 140 9.34 -10.10 -12.85
N THR A 141 8.15 -9.83 -13.36
CA THR A 141 7.62 -10.51 -14.55
C THR A 141 8.33 -10.09 -15.83
N ALA A 142 8.75 -8.83 -15.93
CA ALA A 142 9.50 -8.33 -17.07
C ALA A 142 10.81 -9.09 -17.28
N LEU A 143 11.43 -9.56 -16.19
CA LEU A 143 12.61 -10.42 -16.26
C LEU A 143 12.32 -11.77 -16.92
N LEU A 144 11.17 -12.38 -16.64
CA LEU A 144 10.73 -13.61 -17.30
C LEU A 144 10.44 -13.36 -18.79
N CYS A 145 9.82 -12.23 -19.14
CA CYS A 145 9.61 -11.83 -20.54
C CYS A 145 10.95 -11.73 -21.29
N LEU A 146 11.95 -11.08 -20.70
CA LEU A 146 13.28 -10.91 -21.29
C LEU A 146 14.01 -12.24 -21.46
N GLN A 147 13.88 -13.15 -20.49
CA GLN A 147 14.40 -14.51 -20.59
C GLN A 147 13.74 -15.30 -21.74
N ALA A 148 12.44 -15.07 -21.99
CA ALA A 148 11.72 -15.60 -23.15
C ALA A 148 12.01 -14.82 -24.46
N GLY A 149 12.97 -13.89 -24.45
CA GLY A 149 13.47 -13.22 -25.66
C GLY A 149 12.70 -11.96 -26.08
N TRP A 150 11.80 -11.43 -25.26
CA TRP A 150 11.02 -10.24 -25.61
C TRP A 150 10.91 -9.21 -24.48
N CYS A 151 10.70 -7.94 -24.83
CA CYS A 151 10.56 -6.85 -23.86
C CYS A 151 9.12 -6.35 -23.81
N PRO A 152 8.49 -6.23 -22.62
CA PRO A 152 7.17 -5.62 -22.48
C PRO A 152 7.10 -4.20 -23.02
N ASP A 153 5.92 -3.77 -23.49
CA ASP A 153 5.69 -2.38 -23.93
C ASP A 153 5.88 -1.40 -22.75
N TYR A 154 5.43 -1.81 -21.55
CA TYR A 154 5.61 -1.10 -20.30
C TYR A 154 6.09 -2.01 -19.17
N ILE A 155 6.93 -1.47 -18.30
CA ILE A 155 7.39 -2.13 -17.07
C ILE A 155 7.07 -1.22 -15.89
N ILE A 156 6.38 -1.75 -14.87
CA ILE A 156 6.06 -1.01 -13.64
C ILE A 156 6.84 -1.55 -12.46
N HIS A 157 7.43 -0.65 -11.68
CA HIS A 157 8.01 -0.91 -10.37
C HIS A 157 7.49 0.14 -9.39
N ILE A 158 7.18 -0.23 -8.15
CA ILE A 158 6.68 0.72 -7.15
C ILE A 158 7.38 0.62 -5.80
N ASP A 159 8.23 -0.38 -5.60
CA ASP A 159 8.77 -0.69 -4.28
C ASP A 159 9.85 0.34 -3.89
N PRO A 160 9.81 0.81 -2.65
CA PRO A 160 10.79 1.77 -2.15
C PRO A 160 12.10 1.09 -1.70
N ASP A 161 12.12 -0.25 -1.64
CA ASP A 161 13.26 -1.06 -1.20
C ASP A 161 14.17 -1.48 -2.36
N PRO A 162 15.49 -1.57 -2.13
CA PRO A 162 16.42 -2.12 -3.11
C PRO A 162 16.21 -3.63 -3.19
N PHE A 163 15.40 -4.10 -4.16
CA PHE A 163 15.34 -5.52 -4.45
C PHE A 163 16.70 -5.97 -5.03
N GLU A 164 17.56 -6.55 -4.19
CA GLU A 164 18.95 -6.85 -4.53
C GLU A 164 19.06 -7.69 -5.82
N GLY A 165 19.95 -7.27 -6.73
CA GLY A 165 20.25 -7.98 -7.97
C GLY A 165 19.17 -7.89 -9.07
N LEU A 166 17.94 -7.44 -8.79
CA LEU A 166 16.88 -7.36 -9.80
C LEU A 166 17.24 -6.39 -10.92
N ARG A 167 17.77 -5.22 -10.56
CA ARG A 167 18.21 -4.22 -11.52
C ARG A 167 19.30 -4.79 -12.42
N GLU A 168 20.36 -5.33 -11.85
CA GLU A 168 21.52 -5.86 -12.57
C GLU A 168 21.10 -6.94 -13.55
N ARG A 169 20.17 -7.80 -13.13
CA ARG A 169 19.62 -8.88 -13.95
C ARG A 169 18.70 -8.39 -15.06
N LEU A 170 18.00 -7.25 -14.90
CA LEU A 170 17.26 -6.63 -15.99
C LEU A 170 18.22 -5.98 -16.99
N LEU A 171 19.26 -5.33 -16.50
CA LEU A 171 20.26 -4.66 -17.32
C LEU A 171 21.16 -5.61 -18.11
N SER A 172 21.24 -6.89 -17.74
CA SER A 172 21.96 -7.89 -18.54
C SER A 172 21.28 -8.23 -19.87
N PHE A 173 20.05 -7.75 -20.12
CA PHE A 173 19.33 -7.96 -21.37
C PHE A 173 19.32 -6.69 -22.22
N PRO A 174 19.93 -6.67 -23.42
CA PRO A 174 19.99 -5.47 -24.26
C PRO A 174 18.61 -4.95 -24.69
N GLN A 175 17.60 -5.83 -24.74
CA GLN A 175 16.22 -5.48 -25.09
C GLN A 175 15.61 -4.47 -24.10
N ILE A 176 16.12 -4.40 -22.86
CA ILE A 176 15.65 -3.47 -21.83
C ILE A 176 15.85 -2.00 -22.24
N GLY A 177 16.77 -1.71 -23.17
CA GLY A 177 16.93 -0.36 -23.73
C GLY A 177 15.69 0.17 -24.46
N ARG A 178 14.73 -0.70 -24.76
CA ARG A 178 13.44 -0.35 -25.36
C ARG A 178 12.31 -0.23 -24.33
N ALA A 179 12.57 -0.43 -23.03
CA ALA A 179 11.53 -0.39 -22.01
C ALA A 179 10.93 1.01 -21.84
N ARG A 180 9.65 1.05 -21.47
CA ARG A 180 8.98 2.24 -20.96
C ARG A 180 8.61 1.98 -19.50
N TRP A 181 9.37 2.58 -18.60
CA TRP A 181 9.22 2.39 -17.18
C TRP A 181 8.12 3.30 -16.63
N LEU A 182 7.28 2.75 -15.78
CA LEU A 182 6.26 3.47 -15.03
C LEU A 182 6.70 3.44 -13.57
N LEU A 183 7.25 4.54 -13.09
CA LEU A 183 7.86 4.60 -11.76
C LEU A 183 7.23 5.70 -10.88
N PRO A 184 6.85 5.41 -9.63
CA PRO A 184 6.47 6.43 -8.69
C PRO A 184 7.71 7.16 -8.13
N LEU A 185 7.53 8.38 -7.62
CA LEU A 185 8.60 9.13 -6.95
C LEU A 185 9.22 8.40 -5.76
N GLN A 186 8.46 7.53 -5.08
CA GLN A 186 8.93 6.78 -3.93
C GLN A 186 9.78 5.55 -4.27
N VAL A 187 9.97 5.24 -5.56
CA VAL A 187 10.75 4.06 -5.97
C VAL A 187 12.18 4.16 -5.46
N HIS A 188 12.80 3.02 -5.14
CA HIS A 188 14.19 2.97 -4.73
C HIS A 188 15.12 3.64 -5.76
N SER A 189 16.14 4.35 -5.28
CA SER A 189 17.07 5.13 -6.11
C SER A 189 17.91 4.31 -7.09
N ASN A 190 18.05 3.00 -6.88
CA ASN A 190 18.67 2.10 -7.87
C ASN A 190 17.94 2.13 -9.23
N PHE A 191 16.66 2.51 -9.28
CA PHE A 191 15.86 2.57 -10.51
C PHE A 191 15.89 3.94 -11.21
N LEU A 192 16.82 4.83 -10.86
CA LEU A 192 16.98 6.14 -11.50
C LEU A 192 17.58 6.07 -12.91
N ASP A 193 18.67 5.32 -13.04
CA ASP A 193 19.46 5.24 -14.27
C ASP A 193 19.09 3.97 -15.06
N LEU A 194 17.80 3.86 -15.39
CA LEU A 194 17.31 2.78 -16.25
C LEU A 194 17.37 3.20 -17.71
N PRO A 195 17.77 2.29 -18.62
CA PRO A 195 17.74 2.58 -20.04
C PRO A 195 16.30 2.59 -20.55
N GLY A 196 16.06 3.28 -21.67
CA GLY A 196 14.72 3.49 -22.21
C GLY A 196 14.07 4.78 -21.70
N GLN A 197 12.73 4.82 -21.69
CA GLN A 197 11.97 5.99 -21.24
C GLN A 197 11.40 5.75 -19.85
N VAL A 198 11.55 6.71 -18.93
CA VAL A 198 11.00 6.61 -17.57
C VAL A 198 9.89 7.65 -17.37
N PHE A 199 8.65 7.18 -17.23
CA PHE A 199 7.46 7.99 -16.98
C PHE A 199 7.16 8.03 -15.48
N TRP A 200 7.37 9.21 -14.90
CA TRP A 200 7.20 9.43 -13.47
C TRP A 200 5.75 9.74 -13.10
N PHE A 201 5.34 9.27 -11.93
CA PHE A 201 4.08 9.61 -11.28
C PHE A 201 4.27 9.69 -9.75
N GLY A 202 3.27 10.20 -9.03
CA GLY A 202 3.26 10.21 -7.57
C GLY A 202 2.28 9.19 -7.01
N SER A 203 2.49 8.72 -5.78
CA SER A 203 1.48 7.92 -5.08
C SER A 203 0.49 8.81 -4.33
N ARG A 204 -0.80 8.55 -4.52
CA ARG A 204 -1.88 9.29 -3.82
C ARG A 204 -1.88 9.02 -2.32
N LEU A 205 -1.39 7.86 -1.89
CA LEU A 205 -1.27 7.55 -0.47
C LEU A 205 -0.01 8.15 0.14
N ASN A 206 1.03 8.42 -0.66
CA ASN A 206 2.26 9.06 -0.20
C ASN A 206 2.06 10.59 -0.12
N PRO A 207 2.06 11.19 1.07
CA PRO A 207 1.78 12.61 1.21
C PRO A 207 2.92 13.48 0.65
N VAL A 208 4.18 13.04 0.72
CA VAL A 208 5.29 13.75 0.05
C VAL A 208 5.09 13.77 -1.47
N SER A 209 4.65 12.66 -2.07
CA SER A 209 4.30 12.64 -3.50
C SER A 209 3.16 13.61 -3.84
N ASN A 210 2.14 13.70 -2.99
CA ASN A 210 1.05 14.66 -3.14
C ASN A 210 1.54 16.11 -3.04
N TRP A 211 2.44 16.40 -2.09
CA TRP A 211 3.10 17.71 -1.96
C TRP A 211 3.85 18.08 -3.23
N ILE A 212 4.77 17.21 -3.68
CA ILE A 212 5.55 17.40 -4.90
C ILE A 212 4.60 17.66 -6.07
N ALA A 213 3.57 16.84 -6.25
CA ALA A 213 2.60 17.02 -7.33
C ALA A 213 1.93 18.42 -7.30
N ARG A 214 1.56 18.95 -6.11
CA ARG A 214 1.00 20.31 -6.00
C ARG A 214 2.01 21.39 -6.38
N GLN A 215 3.27 21.25 -5.97
CA GLN A 215 4.34 22.19 -6.33
C GLN A 215 4.62 22.18 -7.84
N LEU A 216 4.46 21.02 -8.49
CA LEU A 216 4.65 20.87 -9.93
C LEU A 216 3.45 21.41 -10.74
N GLN A 217 2.22 21.31 -10.23
CA GLN A 217 0.98 21.62 -10.97
C GLN A 217 0.96 22.95 -11.76
N PRO A 218 1.54 24.08 -11.28
CA PRO A 218 1.59 25.32 -12.05
C PRO A 218 2.37 25.22 -13.37
N HIS A 219 3.27 24.24 -13.49
CA HIS A 219 4.24 24.14 -14.57
C HIS A 219 4.23 22.77 -15.27
N LEU A 220 3.78 21.73 -14.58
CA LEU A 220 3.84 20.35 -15.02
C LEU A 220 2.71 19.54 -14.40
N ARG A 221 1.87 18.93 -15.24
CA ARG A 221 0.85 17.99 -14.78
C ARG A 221 1.53 16.72 -14.28
N PHE A 222 1.35 16.40 -13.00
CA PHE A 222 1.97 15.23 -12.37
C PHE A 222 0.90 14.31 -11.76
N PRO A 223 0.57 13.18 -12.40
CA PRO A 223 -0.50 12.29 -11.91
C PRO A 223 -0.21 11.67 -10.55
N LEU A 224 -1.26 11.52 -9.74
CA LEU A 224 -1.23 10.80 -8.46
C LEU A 224 -2.03 9.50 -8.58
N ILE A 225 -1.38 8.37 -8.38
CA ILE A 225 -1.93 7.02 -8.57
C ILE A 225 -2.23 6.36 -7.24
N LEU A 226 -3.38 5.69 -7.16
CA LEU A 226 -3.73 4.83 -6.05
C LEU A 226 -3.29 3.39 -6.37
N SER A 227 -2.28 2.90 -5.65
CA SER A 227 -1.63 1.61 -5.92
C SER A 227 -2.51 0.38 -5.61
N GLY A 228 -3.49 0.50 -4.69
CA GLY A 228 -4.38 -0.63 -4.36
C GLY A 228 -3.69 -1.81 -3.64
N GLY A 229 -2.50 -1.58 -3.07
CA GLY A 229 -1.80 -2.53 -2.20
C GLY A 229 -0.77 -3.43 -2.89
N SER A 230 -0.80 -3.57 -4.21
CA SER A 230 0.18 -4.37 -4.97
C SER A 230 0.60 -3.70 -6.28
N VAL A 231 1.72 -4.14 -6.86
CA VAL A 231 2.18 -3.66 -8.17
C VAL A 231 1.14 -3.94 -9.27
N SER A 232 0.47 -5.10 -9.23
CA SER A 232 -0.60 -5.45 -10.18
C SER A 232 -1.82 -4.55 -10.04
N CYS A 233 -2.22 -4.21 -8.80
CA CYS A 233 -3.31 -3.26 -8.56
C CYS A 233 -2.94 -1.87 -9.09
N CYS A 234 -1.69 -1.43 -8.89
CA CYS A 234 -1.19 -0.16 -9.42
C CYS A 234 -1.20 -0.15 -10.96
N ALA A 235 -0.77 -1.25 -11.58
CA ALA A 235 -0.83 -1.44 -13.03
C ALA A 235 -2.27 -1.33 -13.57
N PHE A 236 -3.25 -1.87 -12.84
CA PHE A 236 -4.66 -1.72 -13.17
C PHE A 236 -5.11 -0.26 -13.11
N THR A 237 -4.77 0.47 -12.04
CA THR A 237 -5.10 1.91 -11.96
C THR A 237 -4.42 2.70 -13.09
N ILE A 238 -3.16 2.41 -13.42
CA ILE A 238 -2.46 3.09 -14.51
C ILE A 238 -3.08 2.77 -15.87
N SER A 239 -3.59 1.56 -16.08
CA SER A 239 -4.26 1.20 -17.34
C SER A 239 -5.46 2.09 -17.67
N GLU A 240 -6.10 2.71 -16.65
CA GLU A 240 -7.16 3.70 -16.84
C GLU A 240 -6.61 4.98 -17.47
N PHE A 241 -5.43 5.43 -17.03
CA PHE A 241 -4.75 6.56 -17.66
C PHE A 241 -4.38 6.24 -19.10
N LEU A 242 -3.90 5.03 -19.38
CA LEU A 242 -3.59 4.62 -20.75
C LEU A 242 -4.82 4.57 -21.66
N GLY A 243 -6.02 4.56 -21.10
CA GLY A 243 -7.31 4.52 -21.80
C GLY A 243 -7.68 3.14 -22.36
N ALA A 244 -6.88 2.10 -22.09
CA ALA A 244 -7.01 0.80 -22.74
C ALA A 244 -8.34 0.09 -22.46
N SER A 245 -8.96 -0.42 -23.52
CA SER A 245 -10.14 -1.28 -23.45
C SER A 245 -10.22 -2.22 -24.66
N PRO A 246 -10.33 -3.55 -24.49
CA PRO A 246 -10.44 -4.28 -23.23
C PRO A 246 -9.17 -4.25 -22.36
N LEU A 247 -9.34 -4.48 -21.06
CA LEU A 247 -8.25 -4.73 -20.12
C LEU A 247 -8.19 -6.22 -19.77
N CYS A 248 -7.04 -6.83 -19.99
CA CYS A 248 -6.77 -8.23 -19.73
C CYS A 248 -5.79 -8.38 -18.55
N LEU A 249 -6.02 -9.37 -17.69
CA LEU A 249 -5.11 -9.78 -16.62
C LEU A 249 -4.54 -11.16 -16.93
N ILE A 250 -3.28 -11.42 -16.62
CA ILE A 250 -2.70 -12.78 -16.62
C ILE A 250 -1.72 -12.92 -15.45
N GLY A 251 -1.62 -14.12 -14.89
CA GLY A 251 -0.76 -14.38 -13.73
C GLY A 251 -1.22 -13.65 -12.47
N GLN A 252 -2.54 -13.51 -12.29
CA GLN A 252 -3.15 -12.99 -11.05
C GLN A 252 -3.75 -14.17 -10.26
N ASP A 253 -2.90 -15.14 -9.90
CA ASP A 253 -3.33 -16.35 -9.21
C ASP A 253 -3.97 -16.02 -7.85
N LEU A 254 -3.36 -15.10 -7.09
CA LEU A 254 -3.82 -14.63 -5.77
C LEU A 254 -4.13 -15.79 -4.79
N SER A 255 -3.39 -16.89 -4.91
CA SER A 255 -3.58 -18.12 -4.13
C SER A 255 -2.26 -18.85 -3.94
N TYR A 256 -2.18 -19.72 -2.94
CA TYR A 256 -1.07 -20.64 -2.77
C TYR A 256 -1.23 -21.88 -3.63
N LEU A 257 -0.12 -22.31 -4.21
CA LEU A 257 0.04 -23.64 -4.77
C LEU A 257 1.30 -24.23 -4.17
N GLY A 258 1.14 -24.97 -3.06
CA GLY A 258 2.27 -25.56 -2.34
C GLY A 258 3.12 -24.53 -1.57
N PRO A 259 4.39 -24.85 -1.22
CA PRO A 259 5.15 -24.20 -0.16
C PRO A 259 5.66 -22.76 -0.46
N SER A 260 5.10 -22.04 -1.43
CA SER A 260 5.69 -20.77 -1.89
C SER A 260 4.68 -19.68 -2.29
N LYS A 261 4.91 -18.46 -1.80
CA LYS A 261 4.12 -17.24 -2.08
C LYS A 261 4.24 -16.73 -3.52
N TYR A 262 5.31 -17.05 -4.24
CA TYR A 262 5.56 -16.62 -5.63
C TYR A 262 6.36 -17.72 -6.36
N SER A 263 5.79 -18.38 -7.37
CA SER A 263 6.46 -19.57 -7.99
C SER A 263 6.77 -19.50 -9.48
N ALA A 264 6.41 -18.44 -10.20
CA ALA A 264 6.97 -18.21 -11.55
C ALA A 264 8.42 -17.70 -11.51
N THR A 265 8.79 -16.95 -10.46
CA THR A 265 10.11 -16.30 -10.33
C THR A 265 11.08 -17.06 -9.42
N GLN A 266 10.73 -18.27 -9.02
CA GLN A 266 11.46 -19.05 -8.00
C GLN A 266 12.87 -19.49 -8.43
N VAL A 267 13.17 -19.45 -9.72
CA VAL A 267 14.51 -19.76 -10.24
C VAL A 267 15.54 -18.66 -9.87
N LEU A 268 15.09 -17.56 -9.24
CA LEU A 268 15.85 -16.32 -9.20
C LEU A 268 16.27 -15.83 -7.81
N ASP A 269 15.69 -16.37 -6.74
CA ASP A 269 16.02 -15.99 -5.37
C ASP A 269 16.58 -17.21 -4.61
N ARG A 270 17.78 -17.07 -4.04
CA ARG A 270 18.36 -18.01 -3.05
C ARG A 270 17.75 -17.84 -1.65
N TYR A 271 16.75 -16.98 -1.48
CA TYR A 271 16.03 -16.79 -0.23
C TYR A 271 14.72 -17.57 -0.26
N THR A 272 14.78 -18.86 0.06
CA THR A 272 13.61 -19.66 0.42
C THR A 272 13.12 -19.23 1.80
N SER A 273 12.21 -18.25 1.87
CA SER A 273 11.33 -18.17 3.03
C SER A 273 10.27 -19.26 2.85
N VAL A 274 10.52 -20.45 3.42
CA VAL A 274 9.48 -21.44 3.67
C VAL A 274 8.53 -20.79 4.67
N VAL A 275 7.44 -20.20 4.19
CA VAL A 275 6.38 -19.76 5.09
C VAL A 275 5.56 -20.99 5.39
N LEU A 276 5.79 -21.54 6.59
CA LEU A 276 4.91 -22.51 7.20
C LEU A 276 3.49 -21.92 7.18
N ALA A 277 2.51 -22.72 6.75
CA ALA A 277 1.11 -22.30 6.70
C ALA A 277 0.73 -21.59 8.00
N GLU A 278 0.22 -20.37 7.88
CA GLU A 278 -0.38 -19.69 9.03
C GLU A 278 -1.59 -20.51 9.51
N PRO A 279 -1.83 -20.60 10.83
CA PRO A 279 -2.85 -21.49 11.40
C PRO A 279 -4.30 -21.20 10.97
N ASP A 280 -4.55 -20.11 10.23
CA ASP A 280 -5.85 -19.72 9.69
C ASP A 280 -5.82 -19.63 8.14
N SER A 281 -5.71 -20.77 7.45
CA SER A 281 -5.82 -20.84 5.98
C SER A 281 -7.15 -20.24 5.50
N LEU A 282 -7.09 -19.15 4.74
CA LEU A 282 -8.26 -18.52 4.11
C LEU A 282 -8.57 -19.19 2.76
N TYR A 283 -9.85 -19.27 2.40
CA TYR A 283 -10.27 -19.89 1.15
C TYR A 283 -11.15 -18.97 0.32
N LEU A 284 -10.87 -18.87 -0.98
CA LEU A 284 -11.67 -18.12 -1.95
C LEU A 284 -12.16 -19.02 -3.09
N PRO A 285 -13.26 -18.65 -3.78
CA PRO A 285 -13.72 -19.38 -4.96
C PRO A 285 -12.62 -19.48 -6.02
N ALA A 286 -12.44 -20.67 -6.60
CA ALA A 286 -11.40 -20.94 -7.57
C ALA A 286 -11.89 -20.77 -9.02
N ILE A 287 -10.98 -20.41 -9.92
CA ILE A 287 -11.21 -20.48 -11.37
C ILE A 287 -11.50 -21.94 -11.74
N GLY A 288 -12.58 -22.18 -12.49
CA GLY A 288 -13.01 -23.54 -12.85
C GLY A 288 -13.85 -24.26 -11.78
N GLY A 289 -14.14 -23.61 -10.65
CA GLY A 289 -14.97 -24.15 -9.57
C GLY A 289 -14.15 -24.70 -8.39
N GLY A 290 -14.80 -24.86 -7.24
CA GLY A 290 -14.14 -25.23 -5.98
C GLY A 290 -13.58 -24.02 -5.22
N LYS A 291 -12.56 -24.25 -4.39
CA LYS A 291 -11.91 -23.23 -3.56
C LYS A 291 -10.39 -23.37 -3.64
N VAL A 292 -9.68 -22.24 -3.51
CA VAL A 292 -8.22 -22.18 -3.39
C VAL A 292 -7.83 -21.51 -2.08
N GLU A 293 -6.72 -21.95 -1.52
CA GLU A 293 -6.13 -21.36 -0.32
C GLU A 293 -5.42 -20.04 -0.64
N THR A 294 -5.54 -19.06 0.24
CA THR A 294 -5.00 -17.71 0.09
C THR A 294 -4.51 -17.12 1.42
N THR A 295 -3.74 -16.04 1.36
CA THR A 295 -3.44 -15.17 2.51
C THR A 295 -4.38 -13.97 2.55
N MET A 296 -4.36 -13.27 3.70
CA MET A 296 -5.07 -12.00 3.90
C MET A 296 -4.71 -10.95 2.83
N ASP A 297 -3.42 -10.82 2.47
CA ASP A 297 -2.97 -9.86 1.46
C ASP A 297 -3.55 -10.16 0.08
N TYR A 298 -3.48 -11.42 -0.35
CA TYR A 298 -4.00 -11.86 -1.64
C TYR A 298 -5.53 -11.79 -1.70
N MET A 299 -6.21 -12.07 -0.59
CA MET A 299 -7.64 -11.84 -0.46
C MET A 299 -7.97 -10.34 -0.63
N SER A 300 -7.22 -9.46 0.02
CA SER A 300 -7.40 -8.01 -0.10
C SER A 300 -7.18 -7.53 -1.54
N TYR A 301 -6.20 -8.09 -2.26
CA TYR A 301 -5.99 -7.77 -3.68
C TYR A 301 -7.11 -8.31 -4.57
N ALA A 302 -7.62 -9.52 -4.30
CA ALA A 302 -8.74 -10.09 -5.04
C ALA A 302 -10.01 -9.22 -4.86
N GLU A 303 -10.34 -8.86 -3.62
CA GLU A 303 -11.42 -7.93 -3.30
C GLU A 303 -11.24 -6.57 -3.97
N TRP A 304 -10.00 -6.06 -4.02
CA TRP A 304 -9.69 -4.82 -4.72
C TRP A 304 -10.04 -4.91 -6.21
N PHE A 305 -9.62 -5.98 -6.91
CA PHE A 305 -9.96 -6.18 -8.32
C PHE A 305 -11.46 -6.31 -8.55
N VAL A 306 -12.16 -7.08 -7.71
CA VAL A 306 -13.62 -7.24 -7.79
C VAL A 306 -14.33 -5.90 -7.61
N ARG A 307 -13.87 -5.08 -6.65
CA ARG A 307 -14.41 -3.74 -6.43
C ARG A 307 -14.14 -2.82 -7.63
N GLN A 308 -12.97 -2.89 -8.24
CA GLN A 308 -12.70 -2.13 -9.48
C GLN A 308 -13.62 -2.58 -10.61
N ALA A 309 -13.90 -3.88 -10.72
CA ALA A 309 -14.78 -4.41 -11.76
C ALA A 309 -16.22 -3.89 -11.64
N GLN A 310 -16.74 -3.73 -10.42
CA GLN A 310 -18.09 -3.17 -10.18
C GLN A 310 -18.25 -1.73 -10.69
N GLY A 311 -17.19 -0.93 -10.67
CA GLY A 311 -17.20 0.47 -11.14
C GLY A 311 -16.69 0.68 -12.56
N SER A 312 -16.12 -0.36 -13.19
CA SER A 312 -15.46 -0.24 -14.49
C SER A 312 -16.46 -0.22 -15.64
N ARG A 313 -16.29 0.72 -16.57
CA ARG A 313 -16.97 0.71 -17.88
C ARG A 313 -16.22 -0.08 -18.95
N ARG A 314 -14.98 -0.48 -18.67
CA ARG A 314 -14.13 -1.22 -19.59
C ARG A 314 -14.53 -2.68 -19.59
N LYS A 315 -14.38 -3.35 -20.74
CA LYS A 315 -14.44 -4.81 -20.76
C LYS A 315 -13.22 -5.37 -20.02
N LEU A 316 -13.49 -6.14 -18.97
CA LEU A 316 -12.47 -6.74 -18.11
C LEU A 316 -12.38 -8.24 -18.35
N ILE A 317 -11.18 -8.73 -18.61
CA ILE A 317 -10.92 -10.13 -18.97
C ILE A 317 -9.81 -10.67 -18.08
N ASN A 318 -10.01 -11.83 -17.47
CA ASN A 318 -8.98 -12.56 -16.75
C ASN A 318 -8.53 -13.77 -17.58
N CYS A 319 -7.27 -13.74 -18.01
CA CYS A 319 -6.58 -14.81 -18.74
C CYS A 319 -5.78 -15.73 -17.82
N THR A 320 -5.79 -15.48 -16.51
CA THR A 320 -5.20 -16.36 -15.50
C THR A 320 -5.93 -17.72 -15.53
N THR A 321 -5.18 -18.82 -15.62
CA THR A 321 -5.75 -20.16 -15.85
C THR A 321 -6.09 -20.92 -14.56
N ARG A 322 -5.54 -20.49 -13.42
CA ARG A 322 -5.76 -21.09 -12.09
C ARG A 322 -5.63 -20.03 -11.00
N GLY A 323 -6.17 -20.32 -9.83
CA GLY A 323 -6.17 -19.43 -8.68
C GLY A 323 -7.55 -18.86 -8.38
N VAL A 324 -7.61 -17.66 -7.83
CA VAL A 324 -8.86 -17.03 -7.38
C VAL A 324 -9.73 -16.63 -8.56
N HIS A 325 -11.00 -17.03 -8.51
CA HIS A 325 -12.01 -16.52 -9.42
C HIS A 325 -12.35 -15.07 -9.03
N LEU A 326 -12.25 -14.16 -9.99
CA LEU A 326 -12.55 -12.75 -9.84
C LEU A 326 -13.92 -12.43 -10.47
N PRO A 327 -15.00 -12.28 -9.68
CA PRO A 327 -16.27 -11.75 -10.16
C PRO A 327 -16.12 -10.42 -10.91
N GLY A 328 -16.94 -10.22 -11.94
CA GLY A 328 -16.90 -9.02 -12.80
C GLY A 328 -15.85 -9.08 -13.92
N PHE A 329 -15.02 -10.12 -13.97
CA PHE A 329 -14.13 -10.41 -15.10
C PHE A 329 -14.68 -11.57 -15.94
N GLU A 330 -14.53 -11.47 -17.26
CA GLU A 330 -14.70 -12.62 -18.16
C GLU A 330 -13.45 -13.51 -18.09
N HIS A 331 -13.58 -14.78 -17.74
CA HIS A 331 -12.44 -15.71 -17.63
C HIS A 331 -12.27 -16.52 -18.91
N VAL A 332 -11.23 -16.21 -19.70
CA VAL A 332 -10.94 -16.90 -20.98
C VAL A 332 -9.43 -16.98 -21.25
N PRO A 333 -8.92 -17.99 -21.98
CA PRO A 333 -7.52 -18.06 -22.37
C PRO A 333 -7.06 -16.85 -23.20
N VAL A 334 -5.80 -16.46 -23.05
CA VAL A 334 -5.22 -15.30 -23.78
C VAL A 334 -5.30 -15.46 -25.31
N GLN A 335 -5.31 -16.69 -25.82
CA GLN A 335 -5.46 -16.98 -27.25
C GLN A 335 -6.79 -16.47 -27.80
N GLN A 336 -7.89 -16.63 -27.05
CA GLN A 336 -9.20 -16.12 -27.46
C GLN A 336 -9.25 -14.59 -27.44
N VAL A 337 -8.43 -13.93 -26.62
CA VAL A 337 -8.31 -12.47 -26.63
C VAL A 337 -7.72 -11.99 -27.95
N TYR A 338 -6.69 -12.66 -28.47
CA TYR A 338 -6.07 -12.29 -29.74
C TYR A 338 -7.04 -12.39 -30.92
N GLU A 339 -7.92 -13.39 -30.89
CA GLU A 339 -8.94 -13.62 -31.92
C GLU A 339 -10.04 -12.56 -31.88
N ARG A 340 -10.48 -12.20 -30.66
CA ARG A 340 -11.59 -11.25 -30.45
C ARG A 340 -11.16 -9.79 -30.58
N TYR A 341 -9.91 -9.48 -30.22
CA TYR A 341 -9.37 -8.12 -30.15
C TYR A 341 -7.96 -8.05 -30.74
N PRO A 342 -7.82 -8.21 -32.07
CA PRO A 342 -6.52 -8.15 -32.72
C PRO A 342 -5.88 -6.77 -32.55
N ARG A 343 -4.57 -6.73 -32.23
CA ARG A 343 -3.82 -5.47 -32.17
C ARG A 343 -3.81 -4.80 -33.55
N PRO A 344 -4.21 -3.52 -33.65
CA PRO A 344 -4.14 -2.79 -34.91
C PRO A 344 -2.71 -2.74 -35.47
N PRO A 345 -2.51 -2.90 -36.79
CA PRO A 345 -1.19 -2.79 -37.38
C PRO A 345 -0.64 -1.36 -37.28
N GLY A 346 0.64 -1.23 -36.96
CA GLY A 346 1.41 -0.01 -37.29
C GLY A 346 1.27 1.21 -36.38
N ARG A 347 0.94 1.08 -35.08
CA ARG A 347 1.09 2.23 -34.16
C ARG A 347 2.55 2.38 -33.72
N ALA A 348 3.21 3.40 -34.25
CA ALA A 348 4.49 3.86 -33.74
C ALA A 348 4.37 4.21 -32.25
N ARG A 349 5.46 3.98 -31.49
CA ARG A 349 5.53 4.47 -30.11
C ARG A 349 5.26 5.97 -30.12
N PRO A 350 4.44 6.50 -29.21
CA PRO A 350 4.21 7.94 -29.12
C PRO A 350 5.56 8.65 -29.05
N ASP A 351 5.84 9.52 -30.03
CA ASP A 351 6.97 10.44 -29.93
C ASP A 351 6.60 11.47 -28.86
N VAL A 352 7.12 11.23 -27.67
CA VAL A 352 6.99 12.12 -26.52
C VAL A 352 8.38 12.57 -26.17
N GLN A 353 8.51 13.86 -25.87
CA GLN A 353 9.76 14.47 -25.45
C GLN A 353 9.71 14.72 -23.94
N PRO A 354 10.84 14.59 -23.23
CA PRO A 354 10.87 14.89 -21.81
C PRO A 354 10.65 16.40 -21.61
N ARG A 355 9.92 16.77 -20.56
CA ARG A 355 9.57 18.15 -20.23
C ARG A 355 10.45 18.67 -19.09
N PRO A 356 10.73 19.99 -19.01
CA PRO A 356 11.44 20.55 -17.87
C PRO A 356 10.83 20.11 -16.55
N PHE A 357 11.67 19.70 -15.59
CA PHE A 357 11.28 19.35 -14.24
C PHE A 357 11.50 20.56 -13.33
N PRO A 358 10.45 21.33 -12.97
CA PRO A 358 10.59 22.45 -12.05
C PRO A 358 10.82 21.88 -10.66
N ARG A 359 12.05 22.00 -10.14
CA ARG A 359 12.40 21.42 -8.83
C ARG A 359 11.66 22.16 -7.71
N PRO A 360 10.83 21.47 -6.91
CA PRO A 360 10.27 22.06 -5.70
C PRO A 360 11.35 22.51 -4.72
N ASP A 361 11.11 23.61 -4.01
CA ASP A 361 12.00 24.14 -2.96
C ASP A 361 11.84 23.33 -1.66
N VAL A 362 12.41 22.13 -1.68
CA VAL A 362 12.44 21.21 -0.53
C VAL A 362 13.11 21.87 0.69
N PRO A 363 14.28 22.55 0.58
CA PRO A 363 14.90 23.21 1.73
C PRO A 363 13.98 24.22 2.42
N ALA A 364 13.28 25.07 1.67
CA ALA A 364 12.36 26.04 2.27
C ALA A 364 11.16 25.35 2.92
N ALA A 365 10.63 24.28 2.31
CA ALA A 365 9.54 23.49 2.89
C ALA A 365 9.97 22.81 4.21
N LEU A 366 11.18 22.24 4.26
CA LEU A 366 11.74 21.66 5.49
C LEU A 366 12.04 22.72 6.56
N ALA A 367 12.45 23.94 6.17
CA ALA A 367 12.61 25.03 7.13
C ALA A 367 11.28 25.43 7.78
N ARG A 368 10.19 25.51 6.99
CA ARG A 368 8.83 25.75 7.53
C ARG A 368 8.36 24.60 8.41
N ALA A 369 8.67 23.37 8.02
CA ALA A 369 8.40 22.17 8.80
C ALA A 369 9.09 22.22 10.18
N ARG A 370 10.39 22.51 10.23
CA ARG A 370 11.14 22.70 11.48
C ARG A 370 10.51 23.76 12.40
N ALA A 371 10.17 24.92 11.83
CA ALA A 371 9.56 26.00 12.61
C ALA A 371 8.21 25.57 13.23
N ALA A 372 7.41 24.81 12.49
CA ALA A 372 6.14 24.29 12.98
C ALA A 372 6.31 23.22 14.08
N CYS A 373 7.27 22.30 13.91
CA CYS A 373 7.61 21.31 14.94
C CYS A 373 8.09 21.98 16.23
N GLY A 374 9.02 22.94 16.12
CA GLY A 374 9.52 23.69 17.26
C GLY A 374 8.43 24.47 18.00
N ASP A 375 7.42 24.99 17.30
CA ASP A 375 6.26 25.63 17.94
C ASP A 375 5.40 24.64 18.74
N LEU A 376 5.16 23.44 18.19
CA LEU A 376 4.42 22.40 18.89
C LEU A 376 5.17 21.95 20.15
N ASN A 377 6.47 21.66 20.03
CA ASN A 377 7.31 21.20 21.14
C ASN A 377 7.35 22.23 22.28
N ARG A 378 7.37 23.53 21.98
CA ARG A 378 7.28 24.59 23.01
C ARG A 378 5.95 24.57 23.77
N ARG A 379 4.82 24.35 23.08
CA ARG A 379 3.49 24.29 23.70
C ARG A 379 3.34 23.07 24.61
N VAL A 380 3.83 21.92 24.13
CA VAL A 380 3.88 20.68 24.91
C VAL A 380 4.74 20.86 26.16
N ALA A 381 5.95 21.41 26.02
CA ALA A 381 6.85 21.67 27.15
C ALA A 381 6.28 22.66 28.17
N ALA A 382 5.44 23.61 27.73
CA ALA A 382 4.72 24.53 28.60
C ALA A 382 3.50 23.91 29.31
N GLY A 383 3.15 22.66 28.99
CA GLY A 383 1.96 21.98 29.52
C GLY A 383 0.64 22.45 28.90
N ASP A 384 0.68 23.30 27.88
CA ASP A 384 -0.49 23.85 27.18
C ASP A 384 -0.98 22.88 26.08
N HIS A 385 -1.58 21.77 26.54
CA HIS A 385 -2.04 20.69 25.66
C HIS A 385 -3.23 21.11 24.80
N ALA A 386 -4.06 22.05 25.26
CA ALA A 386 -5.13 22.63 24.45
C ALA A 386 -4.57 23.40 23.26
N ALA A 387 -3.57 24.27 23.46
CA ALA A 387 -2.96 24.99 22.35
C ALA A 387 -2.09 24.08 21.48
N ALA A 388 -1.44 23.06 22.05
CA ALA A 388 -0.73 22.04 21.29
C ALA A 388 -1.70 21.24 20.39
N PHE A 389 -2.84 20.82 20.92
CA PHE A 389 -3.88 20.16 20.15
C PHE A 389 -4.42 21.05 19.03
N GLN A 390 -4.77 22.31 19.33
CA GLN A 390 -5.20 23.25 18.31
C GLN A 390 -4.12 23.47 17.24
N ARG A 391 -2.84 23.46 17.63
CA ARG A 391 -1.73 23.53 16.69
C ARG A 391 -1.68 22.29 15.79
N ILE A 392 -1.87 21.09 16.33
CA ILE A 392 -1.97 19.84 15.56
C ILE A 392 -3.17 19.88 14.60
N GLU A 393 -4.35 20.31 15.06
CA GLU A 393 -5.52 20.49 14.19
C GLU A 393 -5.24 21.50 13.08
N ASN A 394 -4.61 22.64 13.41
CA ASN A 394 -4.20 23.61 12.40
C ASN A 394 -3.22 22.97 11.41
N MET A 395 -2.25 22.15 11.86
CA MET A 395 -1.31 21.38 11.03
C MET A 395 -2.03 20.43 10.05
N LYS A 396 -3.18 19.88 10.40
CA LYS A 396 -4.02 19.07 9.49
C LYS A 396 -4.63 19.90 8.36
N HIS A 397 -4.74 21.22 8.56
CA HIS A 397 -5.37 22.18 7.65
C HIS A 397 -4.38 23.16 6.98
N ILE A 398 -3.06 23.06 7.20
CA ILE A 398 -2.09 24.00 6.60
C ILE A 398 -1.90 23.71 5.11
N ASP A 399 -1.97 24.79 4.33
CA ASP A 399 -1.47 24.92 2.96
C ASP A 399 -0.16 24.18 2.74
N ALA A 400 -0.05 23.60 1.55
CA ALA A 400 1.08 22.98 0.83
C ALA A 400 2.50 22.84 1.45
N ASP A 401 2.76 22.87 2.75
CA ASP A 401 4.10 22.86 3.38
C ASP A 401 4.08 22.20 4.78
N GLY A 402 3.01 22.38 5.55
CA GLY A 402 2.80 21.62 6.80
C GLY A 402 2.57 20.13 6.57
N PHE A 403 2.33 19.72 5.32
CA PHE A 403 1.92 18.37 4.95
C PHE A 403 3.07 17.36 4.88
N ILE A 404 4.32 17.79 4.65
CA ILE A 404 5.50 16.92 4.76
C ILE A 404 5.65 16.40 6.21
N LEU A 405 5.36 17.27 7.18
CA LEU A 405 5.32 16.92 8.60
C LEU A 405 4.19 15.95 8.94
N THR A 406 2.97 16.27 8.49
CA THR A 406 1.80 15.40 8.71
C THR A 406 1.94 14.06 7.97
N ALA A 407 2.75 14.00 6.91
CA ALA A 407 3.06 12.78 6.16
C ALA A 407 3.76 11.73 7.01
N CYS A 408 4.79 12.17 7.72
CA CYS A 408 5.63 11.31 8.52
C CYS A 408 4.99 10.99 9.88
N ALA A 409 4.07 11.85 10.33
CA ALA A 409 3.24 11.63 11.51
C ALA A 409 1.88 10.96 11.20
N GLN A 410 1.64 10.43 9.99
CA GLN A 410 0.33 9.87 9.62
C GLN A 410 -0.16 8.76 10.58
N TYR A 411 0.76 7.94 11.08
CA TYR A 411 0.47 6.92 12.09
C TYR A 411 -0.07 7.55 13.39
N GLU A 412 0.60 8.57 13.90
CA GLU A 412 0.20 9.24 15.15
C GLU A 412 -0.95 10.21 14.96
N SER A 413 -1.17 10.72 13.74
CA SER A 413 -2.37 11.48 13.39
C SER A 413 -3.64 10.65 13.52
N LYS A 414 -3.57 9.33 13.27
CA LYS A 414 -4.69 8.41 13.49
C LYS A 414 -4.90 8.15 14.98
N ILE A 415 -3.82 8.06 15.76
CA ILE A 415 -3.90 7.97 17.23
C ILE A 415 -4.56 9.23 17.80
N VAL A 416 -4.08 10.42 17.43
CA VAL A 416 -4.68 11.70 17.85
C VAL A 416 -6.13 11.82 17.37
N ALA A 417 -6.45 11.38 16.14
CA ALA A 417 -7.84 11.37 15.66
C ALA A 417 -8.72 10.39 16.44
N TYR A 418 -8.20 9.22 16.80
CA TYR A 418 -8.91 8.24 17.63
C TYR A 418 -9.31 8.84 18.97
N PHE A 419 -8.42 9.61 19.60
CA PHE A 419 -8.65 10.26 20.89
C PHE A 419 -9.22 11.68 20.81
N SER A 420 -9.51 12.19 19.61
CA SER A 420 -9.99 13.58 19.40
C SER A 420 -11.35 13.88 20.04
N HIS A 421 -12.09 12.85 20.43
CA HIS A 421 -13.34 12.97 21.19
C HIS A 421 -13.11 13.22 22.70
N LEU A 422 -11.89 13.01 23.19
CA LEU A 422 -11.51 13.29 24.56
C LEU A 422 -11.12 14.77 24.71
N PRO A 423 -11.38 15.39 25.88
CA PRO A 423 -10.88 16.73 26.16
C PRO A 423 -9.35 16.81 26.01
N PRO A 424 -8.78 17.94 25.54
CA PRO A 424 -7.33 18.10 25.41
C PRO A 424 -6.56 17.86 26.72
N ASP A 425 -7.19 18.13 27.86
CA ASP A 425 -6.61 17.94 29.18
C ASP A 425 -6.73 16.50 29.72
N HIS A 426 -7.42 15.62 29.01
CA HIS A 426 -7.54 14.21 29.38
C HIS A 426 -6.16 13.54 29.37
N PRO A 427 -5.78 12.72 30.37
CA PRO A 427 -4.45 12.10 30.45
C PRO A 427 -4.05 11.33 29.18
N GLY A 428 -4.99 10.54 28.62
CA GLY A 428 -4.77 9.84 27.35
C GLY A 428 -4.52 10.80 26.17
N MET A 429 -5.20 11.95 26.13
CA MET A 429 -5.03 12.94 25.07
C MET A 429 -3.70 13.68 25.19
N LYS A 430 -3.30 14.07 26.41
CA LYS A 430 -1.97 14.64 26.67
C LYS A 430 -0.86 13.72 26.18
N ARG A 431 -0.94 12.44 26.53
CA ARG A 431 0.00 11.43 26.07
C ARG A 431 0.04 11.30 24.54
N CYS A 432 -1.11 11.35 23.87
CA CYS A 432 -1.17 11.32 22.41
C CYS A 432 -0.52 12.54 21.77
N ILE A 433 -0.71 13.72 22.35
CA ILE A 433 -0.07 14.96 21.89
C ILE A 433 1.44 14.87 22.05
N ASP A 434 1.94 14.36 23.19
CA ASP A 434 3.37 14.20 23.44
C ASP A 434 4.03 13.19 22.49
N LEU A 435 3.34 12.09 22.19
CA LEU A 435 3.78 11.13 21.19
C LEU A 435 3.86 11.79 19.81
N PHE A 436 2.77 12.45 19.39
CA PHE A 436 2.69 13.19 18.13
C PHE A 436 3.84 14.17 17.96
N ALA A 437 4.15 14.94 19.00
CA ALA A 437 5.24 15.89 19.01
C ALA A 437 6.61 15.21 18.81
N ARG A 438 6.86 14.08 19.49
CA ARG A 438 8.09 13.30 19.33
C ARG A 438 8.25 12.71 17.94
N ALA A 439 7.24 12.05 17.37
CA ALA A 439 7.38 11.48 16.04
C ALA A 439 7.50 12.56 14.96
N LEU A 440 6.94 13.74 15.19
CA LEU A 440 7.14 14.89 14.31
C LEU A 440 8.61 15.33 14.29
N ASP A 441 9.26 15.37 15.45
CA ASP A 441 10.67 15.73 15.58
C ASP A 441 11.58 14.68 14.91
N ASP A 442 11.32 13.40 15.17
CA ASP A 442 12.00 12.28 14.50
C ASP A 442 11.91 12.39 12.98
N ALA A 443 10.69 12.63 12.48
CA ALA A 443 10.43 12.77 11.06
C ALA A 443 11.24 13.90 10.44
N VAL A 444 11.25 15.07 11.07
CA VAL A 444 12.03 16.23 10.60
C VAL A 444 13.52 15.88 10.54
N GLY A 445 14.07 15.28 11.59
CA GLY A 445 15.49 14.90 11.63
C GLY A 445 15.88 13.94 10.50
N LEU A 446 14.98 13.00 10.17
CA LEU A 446 15.22 12.05 9.08
C LEU A 446 15.12 12.69 7.70
N LEU A 447 14.15 13.57 7.50
CA LEU A 447 14.02 14.30 6.24
C LEU A 447 15.21 15.24 6.00
N ASP A 448 15.72 15.86 7.06
CA ASP A 448 16.94 16.66 7.03
C ASP A 448 18.17 15.80 6.66
N GLY A 449 18.32 14.65 7.30
CA GLY A 449 19.40 13.73 6.97
C GLY A 449 19.32 13.18 5.53
N ALA A 450 18.10 12.92 5.04
CA ALA A 450 17.89 12.51 3.64
C ALA A 450 18.15 13.64 2.65
N LEU A 451 17.80 14.90 2.99
CA LEU A 451 18.12 16.05 2.16
C LEU A 451 19.64 16.23 2.05
N ASP A 452 20.36 16.11 3.15
CA ASP A 452 21.82 16.28 3.21
C ASP A 452 22.62 15.10 2.65
N GLY A 453 21.94 14.03 2.21
CA GLY A 453 22.59 12.79 1.74
C GLY A 453 23.34 12.04 2.84
N ARG A 454 23.06 12.34 4.11
CA ARG A 454 23.68 11.69 5.29
C ARG A 454 22.94 10.42 5.73
N ILE A 455 21.72 10.23 5.24
CA ILE A 455 20.91 9.04 5.46
C ILE A 455 20.72 8.36 4.11
N ASP A 456 21.56 7.36 3.83
CA ASP A 456 21.11 6.22 3.06
C ASP A 456 20.13 5.44 3.95
N VAL A 457 19.03 4.97 3.35
CA VAL A 457 17.88 4.33 4.03
C VAL A 457 18.35 3.52 5.26
N PRO A 458 17.85 3.81 6.47
CA PRO A 458 18.39 3.22 7.69
C PRO A 458 18.24 1.69 7.71
N PRO A 459 19.07 0.97 8.49
CA PRO A 459 18.98 -0.48 8.64
C PRO A 459 17.61 -0.92 9.17
N THR A 460 17.34 -2.22 8.99
CA THR A 460 16.04 -2.88 9.01
C THR A 460 15.13 -2.60 10.20
N THR A 461 13.85 -2.68 9.90
CA THR A 461 12.61 -2.42 10.67
C THR A 461 12.57 -2.93 12.13
N GLU A 462 13.37 -3.94 12.48
CA GLU A 462 13.26 -4.69 13.75
C GLU A 462 13.49 -3.85 15.02
N ASP A 463 14.52 -3.00 15.05
CA ASP A 463 14.86 -2.23 16.26
C ASP A 463 13.82 -1.14 16.59
N ILE A 464 13.23 -0.52 15.55
CA ILE A 464 12.21 0.54 15.69
C ILE A 464 10.83 -0.06 16.02
N ILE A 465 10.55 -1.28 15.54
CA ILE A 465 9.30 -2.01 15.84
C ILE A 465 9.20 -2.31 17.34
N LEU A 466 10.28 -2.79 17.95
CA LEU A 466 10.26 -3.26 19.34
C LEU A 466 9.97 -2.13 20.34
N GLU A 467 10.59 -0.96 20.17
CA GLU A 467 10.39 0.21 21.04
C GLU A 467 8.94 0.77 20.96
N ARG A 468 8.32 0.71 19.78
CA ARG A 468 6.98 1.29 19.54
C ARG A 468 5.84 0.34 19.88
N MET A 469 6.06 -0.97 19.83
CA MET A 469 5.11 -1.98 20.32
C MET A 469 4.88 -1.88 21.83
N GLU A 470 5.88 -1.52 22.62
CA GLU A 470 5.72 -1.25 24.06
C GLU A 470 4.81 -0.03 24.31
N THR A 471 4.99 1.03 23.52
CA THR A 471 4.16 2.24 23.62
C THR A 471 2.68 1.96 23.31
N LEU A 472 2.38 1.14 22.29
CA LEU A 472 1.01 0.73 21.98
C LEU A 472 0.38 -0.13 23.08
N LYS A 473 1.15 -1.08 23.64
CA LYS A 473 0.70 -1.90 24.77
C LYS A 473 0.35 -1.05 25.99
N GLU A 474 1.14 -0.02 26.25
CA GLU A 474 0.89 0.92 27.35
C GLU A 474 -0.32 1.84 27.08
N ILE A 475 -0.53 2.31 25.85
CA ILE A 475 -1.74 3.10 25.51
C ILE A 475 -3.00 2.25 25.67
N ASN A 476 -2.97 1.00 25.21
CA ASN A 476 -4.09 0.07 25.41
C ASN A 476 -4.33 -0.25 26.89
N SER A 477 -3.31 -0.15 27.75
CA SER A 477 -3.49 -0.31 29.21
C SER A 477 -4.11 0.91 29.90
N LEU A 478 -4.15 2.07 29.21
CA LEU A 478 -4.71 3.32 29.72
C LEU A 478 -6.14 3.61 29.24
N THR A 479 -6.62 2.88 28.23
CA THR A 479 -8.00 2.90 27.71
C THR A 479 -8.80 1.74 28.27
#